data_AF-A0A285EHU5-F1
#
_entry.id   AF-A0A285EHU5-F1
#
_cell.length_a   1.000
_cell.length_b   1.000
_cell.length_c   1.000
_cell.angle_alpha   90.00
_cell.angle_beta   90.00
_cell.angle_gamma   90.00
#
_symmetry.space_group_name_H-M   'P 1'
#
loop_
_entity.id
_entity.type
_entity.pdbx_description
1 polymer ?
#
loop_
_entity_poly.entity_id
_entity_poly.type
_entity_poly.pdbx_seq_one_letter_code
_entity_poly.pdbx_strand_id
1 'polypeptide(L)'
;MSRPHRPLDGAAATARATLPEPEAAAFDRLASAVLALPGAALGGTLRAQLPGTAGIRWLRQEGLPPTARVSALTVDQWLSLYRCWCSTRHAPTAGAPARGGGRPNTAHGHAPGAMAVPRWGQ
;
A
#
# COMPACT_ATOMS: atom_id res chain seq x y z
N MET A 1 10.39 16.90 18.87
CA MET A 1 11.58 16.24 18.29
C MET A 1 11.46 16.27 16.78
N SER A 2 12.11 17.24 16.14
CA SER A 2 12.18 17.35 14.67
C SER A 2 13.09 16.24 14.16
N ARG A 3 12.53 15.23 13.49
CA ARG A 3 13.37 14.28 12.74
C ARG A 3 14.05 15.08 11.62
N PRO A 4 15.37 14.98 11.42
CA PRO A 4 16.02 15.58 10.27
C PRO A 4 15.38 14.97 9.02
N HIS A 5 14.62 15.79 8.30
CA HIS A 5 14.12 15.43 6.98
C HIS A 5 15.38 15.37 6.11
N ARG A 6 15.86 14.17 5.80
CA ARG A 6 17.04 14.02 4.96
C ARG A 6 16.73 14.74 3.65
N PRO A 7 17.56 15.69 3.20
CA PRO A 7 17.32 16.37 1.94
C PRO A 7 17.20 15.30 0.85
N LEU A 8 16.20 15.48 0.00
CA LEU A 8 16.10 14.68 -1.22
C LEU A 8 17.22 15.13 -2.14
N ASP A 9 17.94 14.17 -2.72
CA ASP A 9 19.01 14.43 -3.66
C ASP A 9 18.70 13.80 -5.02
N GLY A 10 19.29 14.36 -6.08
CA GLY A 10 19.21 13.83 -7.44
C GLY A 10 17.77 13.79 -7.98
N ALA A 11 17.39 12.67 -8.60
CA ALA A 11 16.11 12.53 -9.31
C ALA A 11 14.88 12.76 -8.41
N ALA A 12 14.95 12.41 -7.13
CA ALA A 12 13.87 12.65 -6.18
C ALA A 12 13.67 14.15 -5.89
N ALA A 13 14.76 14.92 -5.80
CA ALA A 13 14.71 16.37 -5.62
C ALA A 13 14.13 17.07 -6.85
N THR A 14 14.54 16.64 -8.05
CA THR A 14 14.00 17.16 -9.31
C THR A 14 12.51 16.86 -9.43
N ALA A 15 12.06 15.64 -9.10
CA ALA A 15 10.64 15.31 -9.10
C ALA A 15 9.86 16.19 -8.11
N ARG A 16 10.39 16.38 -6.89
CA ARG A 16 9.81 17.25 -5.87
C ARG A 16 9.67 18.71 -6.31
N ALA A 17 10.59 19.22 -7.14
CA ALA A 17 10.54 20.57 -7.68
C ALA A 17 9.46 20.76 -8.76
N THR A 18 8.99 19.68 -9.40
CA THR A 18 7.90 19.74 -10.40
C THR A 18 6.50 19.76 -9.78
N LEU A 19 6.38 19.42 -8.48
CA LEU A 19 5.09 19.30 -7.80
C LEU A 19 4.69 20.61 -7.11
N PRO A 20 3.39 20.95 -7.10
CA PRO A 20 2.88 22.07 -6.33
C PRO A 20 3.01 21.80 -4.82
N GLU A 21 3.15 22.86 -4.01
CA GLU A 21 3.37 22.82 -2.56
C GLU A 21 2.46 21.86 -1.75
N PRO A 22 1.15 21.73 -2.03
CA PRO A 22 0.32 20.73 -1.34
C PRO A 22 0.71 19.27 -1.63
N GLU A 23 1.12 18.96 -2.86
CA GLU A 23 1.49 17.59 -3.28
C GLU A 23 2.89 17.21 -2.80
N ALA A 24 3.76 18.20 -2.86
CA ALA A 24 5.10 18.26 -2.33
C ALA A 24 5.26 17.68 -0.91
N ALA A 25 4.43 18.12 0.05
CA ALA A 25 4.49 17.59 1.43
C ALA A 25 4.07 16.12 1.54
N ALA A 26 3.23 15.64 0.63
CA ALA A 26 2.85 14.23 0.55
C ALA A 26 3.95 13.39 -0.12
N PHE A 27 4.59 13.94 -1.16
CA PHE A 27 5.76 13.35 -1.82
C PHE A 27 6.92 13.19 -0.83
N ASP A 28 7.22 14.21 -0.04
CA ASP A 28 8.27 14.21 0.98
C ASP A 28 8.08 13.10 2.02
N ARG A 29 6.82 12.83 2.41
CA ARG A 29 6.47 11.72 3.31
C ARG A 29 6.70 10.35 2.66
N LEU A 30 6.32 10.19 1.40
CA LEU A 30 6.56 8.96 0.64
C LEU A 30 8.06 8.71 0.47
N ALA A 31 8.79 9.72 -0.01
CA ALA A 31 10.22 9.61 -0.26
C ALA A 31 10.99 9.31 1.03
N SER A 32 10.62 9.94 2.15
CA SER A 32 11.18 9.61 3.47
C SER A 32 10.93 8.16 3.88
N ALA A 33 9.73 7.63 3.65
CA ALA A 33 9.40 6.24 3.96
C ALA A 33 10.22 5.26 3.10
N VAL A 34 10.42 5.56 1.82
CA VAL A 34 11.19 4.71 0.91
C VAL A 34 12.69 4.78 1.21
N LEU A 35 13.20 5.97 1.54
CA LEU A 35 14.62 6.21 1.85
C LEU A 35 15.02 5.81 3.28
N ALA A 36 14.06 5.55 4.18
CA ALA A 36 14.33 5.10 5.55
C ALA A 36 14.99 3.72 5.63
N LEU A 37 14.86 2.89 4.58
CA LEU A 37 15.59 1.63 4.44
C LEU A 37 16.55 1.68 3.25
N PRO A 38 17.66 2.44 3.36
CA PRO A 38 18.65 2.53 2.29
C PRO A 38 19.36 1.17 2.14
N GLY A 39 18.95 0.39 1.14
CA GLY A 39 19.49 -0.95 0.88
C GLY A 39 18.43 -2.05 0.80
N ALA A 40 17.20 -1.77 1.24
CA ALA A 40 16.08 -2.68 1.00
C ALA A 40 15.71 -2.70 -0.49
N ALA A 41 15.45 -3.91 -1.00
CA ALA A 41 14.89 -4.11 -2.32
C ALA A 41 13.57 -3.32 -2.44
N LEU A 42 13.41 -2.56 -3.52
CA LEU A 42 12.27 -1.67 -3.70
C LEU A 42 10.93 -2.40 -3.56
N GLY A 43 10.84 -3.66 -4.01
CA GLY A 43 9.65 -4.49 -3.86
C GLY A 43 9.25 -4.82 -2.42
N GLY A 44 10.21 -4.88 -1.49
CA GLY A 44 9.92 -5.06 -0.05
C GLY A 44 9.35 -3.78 0.56
N THR A 45 10.00 -2.66 0.27
CA THR A 45 9.57 -1.34 0.76
C THR A 45 8.21 -0.94 0.20
N LEU A 46 7.96 -1.17 -1.09
CA LEU A 46 6.66 -0.90 -1.71
C LEU A 46 5.54 -1.76 -1.13
N ARG A 47 5.81 -3.03 -0.76
CA ARG A 47 4.79 -3.87 -0.09
C ARG A 47 4.39 -3.36 1.29
N ALA A 48 5.27 -2.64 1.98
CA ALA A 48 4.96 -2.02 3.26
C ALA A 48 4.17 -0.69 3.11
N GLN A 49 4.32 0.01 1.98
CA GLN A 49 3.72 1.32 1.74
C GLN A 49 2.44 1.28 0.89
N LEU A 50 2.30 0.28 0.02
CA LEU A 50 1.18 0.14 -0.90
C LEU A 50 0.36 -1.11 -0.57
N PRO A 51 -0.99 -1.03 -0.61
CA PRO A 51 -1.83 -2.17 -0.30
C PRO A 51 -1.71 -3.28 -1.34
N GLY A 52 -1.67 -4.52 -0.86
CA GLY A 52 -1.75 -5.74 -1.68
C GLY A 52 -0.63 -5.83 -2.72
N THR A 53 -1.01 -5.91 -4.00
CA THR A 53 -0.10 -6.09 -5.13
C THR A 53 0.21 -4.80 -5.89
N ALA A 54 -0.31 -3.64 -5.45
CA ALA A 54 -0.16 -2.38 -6.18
C ALA A 54 1.31 -2.02 -6.46
N GLY A 55 2.19 -2.19 -5.47
CA GLY A 55 3.63 -1.96 -5.65
C GLY A 55 4.31 -2.91 -6.65
N ILE A 56 3.90 -4.18 -6.68
CA ILE A 56 4.41 -5.16 -7.65
C ILE A 56 3.88 -4.88 -9.05
N ARG A 57 2.61 -4.46 -9.16
CA ARG A 57 2.00 -4.09 -10.44
C ARG A 57 2.68 -2.86 -11.04
N TRP A 58 2.97 -1.85 -10.21
CA TRP A 58 3.71 -0.66 -10.61
C TRP A 58 5.14 -1.02 -11.07
N LEU A 59 5.87 -1.84 -10.30
CA LEU A 59 7.20 -2.31 -10.71
C LEU A 59 7.19 -2.99 -12.09
N ARG A 60 6.19 -3.83 -12.35
CA ARG A 60 6.03 -4.49 -13.65
C ARG A 60 5.72 -3.50 -14.77
N GLN A 61 4.90 -2.48 -14.50
CA GLN A 61 4.57 -1.44 -15.47
C GLN A 61 5.78 -0.57 -15.85
N GLU A 62 6.61 -0.22 -14.87
CA GLU A 62 7.84 0.55 -15.08
C GLU A 62 9.02 -0.31 -15.58
N GLY A 63 8.82 -1.62 -15.78
CA GLY A 63 9.86 -2.54 -16.22
C GLY A 63 10.99 -2.73 -15.21
N LEU A 64 10.74 -2.48 -13.92
CA LEU A 64 11.74 -2.53 -12.86
C LEU A 64 11.76 -3.89 -12.15
N PRO A 65 12.94 -4.47 -11.89
CA PRO A 65 13.03 -5.67 -11.06
C PRO A 65 12.66 -5.34 -9.60
N PRO A 66 12.09 -6.29 -8.83
CA PRO A 66 11.75 -6.05 -7.42
C PRO A 66 12.98 -5.80 -6.54
N THR A 67 14.17 -6.20 -7.01
CA THR A 67 15.48 -5.97 -6.42
C THR A 67 16.10 -4.62 -6.83
N ALA A 68 15.41 -3.83 -7.65
CA ALA A 68 15.86 -2.48 -8.00
C ALA A 68 16.12 -1.67 -6.74
N ARG A 69 17.10 -0.77 -6.84
CA ARG A 69 17.42 0.17 -5.78
C ARG A 69 16.66 1.46 -5.99
N VAL A 70 16.28 2.12 -4.90
CA VAL A 70 15.62 3.43 -4.95
C VAL A 70 16.48 4.49 -5.66
N SER A 71 17.81 4.37 -5.58
CA SER A 71 18.76 5.27 -6.25
C SER A 71 18.78 5.12 -7.77
N ALA A 72 18.22 4.05 -8.32
CA ALA A 72 18.13 3.82 -9.76
C ALA A 72 16.87 4.45 -10.39
N LEU A 73 15.96 4.98 -9.56
CA LEU A 73 14.74 5.58 -10.05
C LEU A 73 15.02 6.91 -10.76
N THR A 74 14.43 7.06 -11.94
CA THR A 74 14.43 8.33 -12.68
C THR A 74 13.42 9.32 -12.10
N VAL A 75 13.49 10.57 -12.55
CA VAL A 75 12.54 11.63 -12.16
C VAL A 75 11.10 11.22 -12.48
N ASP A 76 10.88 10.70 -13.69
CA ASP A 76 9.56 10.26 -14.15
C ASP A 76 9.01 9.09 -13.31
N GLN A 77 9.87 8.12 -12.98
CA GLN A 77 9.50 6.98 -12.13
C GLN A 77 9.11 7.42 -10.71
N TRP A 78 9.79 8.42 -10.14
CA TRP A 78 9.40 9.00 -8.86
C TRP A 78 8.01 9.65 -8.90
N LEU A 79 7.68 10.37 -9.98
CA LEU A 79 6.37 10.98 -10.18
C LEU A 79 5.28 9.92 -10.43
N SER A 80 5.57 8.91 -11.25
CA SER A 80 4.69 7.76 -11.50
C SER A 80 4.37 7.02 -10.19
N LEU A 81 5.38 6.77 -9.36
CA LEU A 81 5.23 6.16 -8.05
C LEU A 81 4.33 7.00 -7.12
N TYR A 82 4.57 8.31 -7.08
CA TYR A 82 3.76 9.23 -6.28
C TYR A 82 2.29 9.22 -6.69
N ARG A 83 2.01 9.25 -8.01
CA ARG A 83 0.64 9.16 -8.55
C ARG A 83 -0.02 7.83 -8.22
N CYS A 84 0.72 6.72 -8.32
CA CYS A 84 0.24 5.39 -7.93
C CYS A 84 -0.13 5.37 -6.44
N TRP A 85 0.74 5.87 -5.58
CA TRP A 85 0.52 5.95 -4.15
C TRP A 85 -0.67 6.85 -3.79
N CYS A 86 -0.79 8.03 -4.39
CA CYS A 86 -1.91 8.94 -4.19
C CYS A 86 -3.24 8.27 -4.60
N SER A 87 -3.26 7.60 -5.75
CA SER A 87 -4.43 6.84 -6.23
C SER A 87 -4.83 5.72 -5.26
N THR A 88 -3.85 5.02 -4.66
CA THR A 88 -4.14 3.95 -3.69
C THR A 88 -4.58 4.45 -2.31
N ARG A 89 -4.17 5.67 -1.92
CA ARG A 89 -4.61 6.33 -0.68
C ARG A 89 -5.98 6.97 -0.82
N HIS A 90 -6.30 7.48 -2.00
CA HIS A 90 -7.57 8.14 -2.28
C HIS A 90 -8.65 7.18 -2.74
N ALA A 91 -8.29 5.97 -3.18
CA ALA A 91 -9.27 4.93 -3.45
C ALA A 91 -10.04 4.60 -2.16
N PRO A 92 -11.37 4.88 -2.08
CA PRO A 92 -12.19 4.29 -1.04
C PRO A 92 -12.02 2.78 -1.18
N THR A 93 -11.74 2.09 -0.08
CA THR A 93 -11.35 0.68 -0.11
C THR A 93 -12.56 -0.19 -0.47
N ALA A 94 -12.96 -0.19 -1.74
CA ALA A 94 -13.98 -1.07 -2.28
C ALA A 94 -13.35 -2.43 -2.48
N GLY A 95 -13.50 -3.31 -1.48
CA GLY A 95 -13.23 -4.74 -1.64
C GLY A 95 -11.85 -5.20 -1.19
N ALA A 96 -11.61 -5.23 0.13
CA ALA A 96 -10.91 -6.39 0.66
C ALA A 96 -11.93 -7.55 0.70
N PRO A 97 -11.65 -8.74 0.15
CA PRO A 97 -12.44 -9.91 0.49
C PRO A 97 -12.24 -10.14 1.98
N ALA A 98 -13.33 -10.03 2.74
CA ALA A 98 -13.36 -10.41 4.15
C ALA A 98 -12.82 -11.84 4.25
N ARG A 99 -11.58 -11.96 4.74
CA ARG A 99 -11.03 -13.25 5.13
C ARG A 99 -11.97 -13.81 6.20
N GLY A 100 -12.50 -14.99 5.92
CA GLY A 100 -13.45 -15.69 6.78
C GLY A 100 -13.02 -15.71 8.24
N GLY A 101 -13.98 -15.45 9.11
CA GLY A 101 -13.79 -15.43 10.55
C GLY A 101 -14.78 -14.50 11.22
N GLY A 102 -16.05 -14.88 11.24
CA GLY A 102 -17.08 -14.07 11.90
C GLY A 102 -18.47 -14.67 11.75
N ARG A 103 -18.76 -15.74 12.47
CA ARG A 103 -20.12 -16.16 12.79
C ARG A 103 -20.87 -14.94 13.35
N PRO A 104 -21.98 -14.46 12.76
CA PRO A 104 -22.83 -13.51 13.46
C PRO A 104 -23.47 -14.25 14.64
N ASN A 105 -22.98 -13.96 15.84
CA ASN A 105 -23.66 -14.27 17.09
C ASN A 105 -24.86 -13.32 17.21
N THR A 106 -25.94 -13.63 16.49
CA THR A 106 -27.21 -12.94 16.69
C THR A 106 -27.89 -13.56 17.91
N ALA A 107 -27.51 -13.05 19.09
CA ALA A 107 -28.32 -13.18 20.28
C ALA A 107 -29.57 -12.29 20.12
N HIS A 108 -30.65 -12.89 19.63
CA HIS A 108 -32.00 -12.43 19.92
C HIS A 108 -32.83 -13.67 20.26
N GLY A 109 -33.38 -13.66 21.47
CA GLY A 109 -34.13 -14.76 22.03
C GLY A 109 -35.47 -14.99 21.34
N HIS A 110 -36.03 -16.15 21.72
CA HIS A 110 -37.40 -16.64 21.53
C HIS A 110 -37.70 -17.43 20.25
N ALA A 111 -37.55 -18.76 20.34
CA ALA A 111 -38.67 -19.69 20.15
C ALA A 111 -38.29 -21.09 20.69
N PRO A 112 -39.10 -21.70 21.58
CA PRO A 112 -38.93 -23.10 22.00
C PRO A 112 -39.62 -24.05 21.00
N GLY A 113 -38.93 -25.13 20.65
CA GLY A 113 -39.56 -26.33 20.08
C GLY A 113 -39.30 -26.58 18.59
N ALA A 114 -38.34 -27.45 18.31
CA ALA A 114 -38.47 -28.53 17.31
C ALA A 114 -37.20 -29.39 17.36
N MET A 115 -37.32 -30.58 17.95
CA MET A 115 -36.29 -31.61 17.82
C MET A 115 -36.25 -32.10 16.37
N ALA A 116 -35.11 -31.95 15.69
CA ALA A 116 -34.83 -32.63 14.44
C ALA A 116 -33.54 -33.45 14.58
N VAL A 117 -33.74 -34.77 14.62
CA VAL A 117 -32.76 -35.85 14.75
C VAL A 117 -31.84 -35.91 13.52
N PRO A 118 -30.51 -36.12 13.66
CA PRO A 118 -29.66 -36.42 12.51
C PRO A 118 -29.82 -37.89 12.10
N ARG A 119 -30.20 -38.11 10.84
CA ARG A 119 -30.08 -39.40 10.14
C ARG A 119 -29.14 -39.19 8.95
N TRP A 120 -27.95 -39.76 9.01
CA TRP A 120 -27.11 -39.98 7.83
C TRP A 120 -26.52 -41.37 7.94
N GLY A 121 -27.24 -42.33 7.37
CA GLY A 121 -26.71 -43.61 6.91
C GLY A 121 -27.04 -43.73 5.43
N GLN A 122 -25.99 -43.94 4.63
CA GLN A 122 -25.89 -44.69 3.37
C GLN A 122 -24.46 -44.51 2.87
#